data_AF-A0A2E5X268-F1
#
_entry.id   AF-A0A2E5X268-F1
#
_cell.length_a   1.000
_cell.length_b   1.000
_cell.length_c   1.000
_cell.angle_alpha   90.00
_cell.angle_beta   90.00
_cell.angle_gamma   90.00
#
_symmetry.space_group_name_H-M   'P 1'
#
loop_
_entity.id
_entity.type
_entity.pdbx_description
1 polymer ?
#
loop_
_entity_poly.entity_id
_entity_poly.type
_entity_poly.pdbx_seq_one_letter_code
_entity_poly.pdbx_strand_id
1 'polypeptide(L)'
;MPMPLRALRRPSAACLALALALAACDHRRPGADTLELEFIRPVNRNGVYLNEQLIFYFNRPVEPASVTGASVRVEDSGGTAARGRLLVRGKEVRFVPAAVLSPNLSDGGYRPDTGYTVRLGGFPELGGLRAVGGGPLSVAHTIPFHTVAVEEPRRGFVFADDTPEEASPLRLVSHILTPDEPVTLTCAEPLDPSTLRAGEVVLVEAASGRRIVLRGTFVTNAPRSLSGAGSLHRPAAVLDLYAPERLSPGDYWLPPPEGEGLRDYGGNPVWLPTSPSSRRGQRVTLVEAREDRGRGELWLPLLETRLRSPVALPGAAGTARWDGDGRIRIRYPAAAGTGRNGLLELAGTEERTDLHGTGLSVPAGTHCDLGSAEGLRILRSQGSISIAGSLVRRRGSGKTARPMDFGPDETLTAWLRRAVESASSWTVLIAGGDLFISGSLEVDTPLLLVAGGAIRVSGSASAQRRQLWLLKDGGGLRLDPTASVAPLRMDAPERNPLVAPLVFSVSSALVPPWGRVERWLSGEAGGHAGQGAWSVRYGQRSAGAPWPEHWAEHPRALTGAGGLHLRVDLTVEPAPGRAWDPPEVDYVHLRWATANREEAESRDPGVEYDDR
;
A
#
# COMPACT_ATOMS: atom_id res chain seq x y z
N MET A 1 49.78 68.85 0.44
CA MET A 1 48.56 68.09 0.82
C MET A 1 47.56 69.09 1.34
N PRO A 2 46.51 69.44 0.57
CA PRO A 2 45.24 68.68 0.57
C PRO A 2 44.64 68.47 -0.85
N MET A 3 43.73 67.49 -0.98
CA MET A 3 43.02 67.13 -2.23
C MET A 3 41.79 68.02 -2.50
N PRO A 4 41.43 68.28 -3.78
CA PRO A 4 40.21 69.00 -4.13
C PRO A 4 39.00 68.04 -4.21
N LEU A 5 37.91 68.41 -3.53
CA LEU A 5 36.60 67.76 -3.60
C LEU A 5 35.93 68.06 -4.95
N ARG A 6 35.67 67.01 -5.73
CA ARG A 6 34.84 67.06 -6.95
C ARG A 6 33.36 67.11 -6.58
N ALA A 7 32.67 68.15 -7.05
CA ALA A 7 31.22 68.31 -6.94
C ALA A 7 30.48 67.29 -7.83
N LEU A 8 29.79 66.35 -7.20
CA LEU A 8 28.83 65.45 -7.86
C LEU A 8 27.54 66.21 -8.16
N ARG A 9 27.26 66.42 -9.45
CA ARG A 9 25.99 66.95 -9.95
C ARG A 9 24.86 65.97 -9.63
N ARG A 10 23.84 66.45 -8.91
CA ARG A 10 22.61 65.71 -8.64
C ARG A 10 21.90 65.41 -9.98
N PRO A 11 21.55 64.14 -10.28
CA PRO A 11 20.77 63.83 -11.46
C PRO A 11 19.38 64.47 -11.33
N SER A 12 18.94 65.11 -12.41
CA SER A 12 17.65 65.80 -12.49
C SER A 12 16.51 64.80 -12.30
N ALA A 13 15.54 65.14 -11.44
CA ALA A 13 14.37 64.32 -11.10
C ALA A 13 13.56 63.86 -12.33
N ALA A 14 13.70 64.56 -13.46
CA ALA A 14 13.08 64.20 -14.73
C ALA A 14 13.59 62.86 -15.31
N CYS A 15 14.84 62.48 -15.08
CA CYS A 15 15.38 61.20 -15.56
C CYS A 15 14.89 60.00 -14.74
N LEU A 16 14.56 60.20 -13.45
CA LEU A 16 14.05 59.13 -12.59
C LEU A 16 12.57 58.82 -12.90
N ALA A 17 11.77 59.84 -13.23
CA ALA A 17 10.37 59.67 -13.61
C ALA A 17 10.21 58.96 -14.97
N LEU A 18 11.09 59.23 -15.93
CA LEU A 18 11.06 58.57 -17.25
C LEU A 18 11.50 57.09 -17.17
N ALA A 19 12.45 56.76 -16.28
CA ALA A 19 12.86 55.37 -16.03
C ALA A 19 11.76 54.55 -15.33
N LEU A 20 10.99 55.17 -14.42
CA LEU A 20 9.84 54.52 -13.76
C LEU A 20 8.64 54.34 -14.71
N ALA A 21 8.42 55.26 -15.66
CA ALA A 21 7.36 55.14 -16.66
C ALA A 21 7.66 54.07 -17.74
N LEU A 22 8.94 53.87 -18.09
CA LEU A 22 9.34 52.82 -19.04
C LEU A 22 9.41 51.42 -18.41
N ALA A 23 9.62 51.32 -17.09
CA ALA A 23 9.56 50.04 -16.36
C ALA A 23 8.12 49.54 -16.11
N ALA A 24 7.11 50.42 -16.24
CA ALA A 24 5.70 50.07 -16.01
C ALA A 24 4.99 49.47 -17.25
N CYS A 25 5.58 49.54 -18.44
CA CYS A 25 4.94 49.11 -19.68
C CYS A 25 5.45 47.78 -20.26
N ASP A 26 6.44 47.13 -19.63
CA ASP A 26 6.90 45.79 -20.03
C ASP A 26 6.38 44.69 -19.10
N HIS A 27 5.11 44.82 -18.67
CA HIS A 27 4.32 43.65 -18.33
C HIS A 27 3.77 43.06 -19.62
N ARG A 28 4.63 42.37 -20.39
CA ARG A 28 4.15 41.20 -21.12
C ARG A 28 3.48 40.33 -20.06
N ARG A 29 2.16 40.45 -19.92
CA ARG A 29 1.36 39.43 -19.24
C ARG A 29 1.82 38.13 -19.90
N PRO A 30 2.54 37.22 -19.21
CA PRO A 30 2.69 35.88 -19.75
C PRO A 30 1.25 35.46 -20.05
N GLY A 31 0.92 35.29 -21.33
CA GLY A 31 -0.44 34.96 -21.74
C GLY A 31 -0.87 33.84 -20.82
N ALA A 32 -1.94 34.05 -20.04
CA ALA A 32 -2.31 33.17 -18.95
C ALA A 32 -2.33 31.76 -19.53
N ASP A 33 -1.31 30.97 -19.21
CA ASP A 33 -1.03 29.77 -19.98
C ASP A 33 -2.16 28.79 -19.69
N THR A 34 -3.06 28.65 -20.64
CA THR A 34 -4.27 27.84 -20.49
C THR A 34 -3.90 26.37 -20.47
N LEU A 35 -4.62 25.62 -19.64
CA LEU A 35 -4.59 24.17 -19.72
C LEU A 35 -5.35 23.76 -20.98
N GLU A 36 -4.82 22.83 -21.74
CA GLU A 36 -5.46 22.30 -22.95
C GLU A 36 -5.48 20.78 -22.90
N LEU A 37 -6.61 20.20 -23.29
CA LEU A 37 -6.76 18.76 -23.43
C LEU A 37 -6.11 18.33 -24.75
N GLU A 38 -5.01 17.59 -24.67
CA GLU A 38 -4.27 17.12 -25.84
C GLU A 38 -4.89 15.84 -26.41
N PHE A 39 -5.21 14.89 -25.53
CA PHE A 39 -5.62 13.57 -25.95
C PHE A 39 -6.37 12.80 -24.86
N ILE A 40 -7.19 11.82 -25.25
CA ILE A 40 -8.03 11.01 -24.36
C ILE A 40 -7.82 9.53 -24.66
N ARG A 41 -7.70 8.70 -23.63
CA ARG A 41 -7.76 7.23 -23.74
C ARG A 41 -8.99 6.67 -23.04
N PRO A 42 -9.60 5.59 -23.57
CA PRO A 42 -9.27 4.95 -24.86
C PRO A 42 -9.58 5.83 -26.08
N VAL A 43 -8.87 5.56 -27.20
CA VAL A 43 -9.11 6.26 -28.47
C VAL A 43 -10.47 5.86 -29.03
N ASN A 44 -10.75 4.55 -29.02
CA ASN A 44 -12.03 4.00 -29.41
C ASN A 44 -12.99 4.17 -28.23
N ARG A 45 -14.08 4.89 -28.47
CA ARG A 45 -15.09 5.22 -27.46
C ARG A 45 -16.33 4.34 -27.57
N ASN A 46 -16.34 3.38 -28.49
CA ASN A 46 -17.39 2.38 -28.60
C ASN A 46 -16.84 1.03 -28.12
N GLY A 47 -17.58 0.37 -27.24
CA GLY A 47 -17.16 -0.90 -26.65
C GLY A 47 -16.09 -0.75 -25.57
N VAL A 48 -16.12 0.35 -24.81
CA VAL A 48 -15.22 0.57 -23.66
C VAL A 48 -15.43 -0.54 -22.63
N TYR A 49 -14.36 -1.18 -22.16
CA TYR A 49 -14.48 -2.27 -21.19
C TYR A 49 -14.92 -1.76 -19.81
N LEU A 50 -15.55 -2.63 -19.01
CA LEU A 50 -16.19 -2.24 -17.74
C LEU A 50 -15.20 -1.80 -16.65
N ASN A 51 -13.94 -2.21 -16.76
CA ASN A 51 -12.84 -1.79 -15.88
C ASN A 51 -11.86 -0.80 -16.55
N GLU A 52 -12.15 -0.34 -17.78
CA GLU A 52 -11.23 0.49 -18.54
C GLU A 52 -11.15 1.91 -17.96
N GLN A 53 -9.92 2.39 -17.76
CA GLN A 53 -9.70 3.72 -17.21
C GLN A 53 -9.85 4.77 -18.31
N LEU A 54 -10.54 5.88 -17.99
CA LEU A 54 -10.50 7.07 -18.84
C LEU A 54 -9.29 7.90 -18.44
N ILE A 55 -8.42 8.23 -19.39
CA ILE A 55 -7.22 9.04 -19.15
C ILE A 55 -7.28 10.28 -20.03
N PHE A 56 -7.23 11.44 -19.38
CA PHE A 56 -7.23 12.76 -20.01
C PHE A 56 -5.81 13.32 -19.91
N TYR A 57 -5.17 13.54 -21.06
CA TYR A 57 -3.82 14.10 -21.16
C TYR A 57 -3.90 15.59 -21.46
N PHE A 58 -3.16 16.38 -20.70
CA PHE A 58 -3.13 17.83 -20.85
C PHE A 58 -1.73 18.31 -21.24
N ASN A 59 -1.66 19.48 -21.87
CA ASN A 59 -0.39 20.11 -22.25
C ASN A 59 0.50 20.46 -21.04
N ARG A 60 -0.08 20.56 -19.84
CA ARG A 60 0.56 21.01 -18.61
C ARG A 60 0.12 20.21 -17.39
N PRO A 61 0.92 20.21 -16.30
CA PRO A 61 0.53 19.56 -15.07
C PRO A 61 -0.79 20.14 -14.52
N VAL A 62 -1.71 19.25 -14.18
CA VAL A 62 -3.03 19.58 -13.63
C VAL A 62 -2.91 19.78 -12.13
N GLU A 63 -3.53 20.84 -11.61
CA GLU A 63 -3.62 21.13 -10.19
C GLU A 63 -4.54 20.10 -9.50
N PRO A 64 -4.04 19.22 -8.61
CA PRO A 64 -4.86 18.16 -8.01
C PRO A 64 -6.10 18.68 -7.28
N ALA A 65 -6.01 19.85 -6.62
CA ALA A 65 -7.15 20.45 -5.92
C ALA A 65 -8.28 20.89 -6.87
N SER A 66 -7.99 21.10 -8.15
CA SER A 66 -8.99 21.45 -9.17
C SER A 66 -9.77 20.23 -9.71
N VAL A 67 -9.35 19.01 -9.37
CA VAL A 67 -9.96 17.77 -9.85
C VAL A 67 -10.97 17.27 -8.83
N THR A 68 -12.24 17.60 -9.06
CA THR A 68 -13.37 17.27 -8.17
C THR A 68 -14.50 16.63 -8.96
N GLY A 69 -15.50 16.09 -8.28
CA GLY A 69 -16.74 15.64 -8.93
C GLY A 69 -17.53 16.77 -9.60
N ALA A 70 -17.19 18.03 -9.38
CA ALA A 70 -17.78 19.15 -10.13
C ALA A 70 -17.06 19.40 -11.46
N SER A 71 -15.72 19.28 -11.46
CA SER A 71 -14.86 19.58 -12.61
C SER A 71 -14.69 18.40 -13.57
N VAL A 72 -14.84 17.17 -13.10
CA VAL A 72 -14.82 15.96 -13.94
C VAL A 72 -16.01 15.10 -13.54
N ARG A 73 -16.97 14.98 -14.46
CA ARG A 73 -18.15 14.13 -14.29
C ARG A 73 -18.18 13.05 -15.35
N VAL A 74 -18.60 11.86 -14.95
CA VAL A 74 -18.88 10.75 -15.86
C VAL A 74 -20.30 10.32 -15.52
N GLU A 75 -21.25 10.55 -16.42
CA GLU A 75 -22.68 10.35 -16.17
C GLU A 75 -23.27 9.49 -17.28
N ASP A 76 -24.22 8.61 -16.95
CA ASP A 76 -24.99 7.87 -17.95
C ASP A 76 -26.03 8.78 -18.65
N SER A 77 -26.73 8.24 -19.64
CA SER A 77 -27.78 8.96 -20.36
C SER A 77 -28.95 9.42 -19.48
N GLY A 78 -29.13 8.82 -18.30
CA GLY A 78 -30.11 9.22 -17.30
C GLY A 78 -29.60 10.28 -16.31
N GLY A 79 -28.35 10.73 -16.44
CA GLY A 79 -27.71 11.68 -15.53
C GLY A 79 -27.18 11.04 -14.24
N THR A 80 -27.13 9.72 -14.14
CA THR A 80 -26.57 9.02 -12.98
C THR A 80 -25.05 9.01 -13.09
N ALA A 81 -24.37 9.50 -12.06
CA ALA A 81 -22.90 9.47 -12.02
C ALA A 81 -22.35 8.04 -11.95
N ALA A 82 -21.37 7.74 -12.81
CA ALA A 82 -20.59 6.51 -12.78
C ALA A 82 -19.80 6.42 -11.46
N ARG A 83 -19.75 5.22 -10.88
CA ARG A 83 -19.02 4.99 -9.62
C ARG A 83 -17.53 4.86 -9.92
N GLY A 84 -16.70 5.57 -9.17
CA GLY A 84 -15.25 5.48 -9.37
C GLY A 84 -14.49 6.50 -8.57
N ARG A 85 -13.22 6.67 -8.91
CA ARG A 85 -12.35 7.68 -8.31
C ARG A 85 -11.54 8.42 -9.36
N LEU A 86 -11.30 9.70 -9.07
CA LEU A 86 -10.42 10.54 -9.87
C LEU A 86 -9.00 10.49 -9.30
N LEU A 87 -8.02 10.33 -10.17
CA LEU A 87 -6.61 10.35 -9.83
C LEU A 87 -5.89 11.37 -10.71
N VAL A 88 -4.95 12.11 -10.14
CA VAL A 88 -4.12 13.07 -10.88
C VAL A 88 -2.67 12.60 -10.87
N ARG A 89 -2.04 12.59 -12.04
CA ARG A 89 -0.61 12.25 -12.22
C ARG A 89 0.03 13.23 -13.20
N GLY A 90 0.60 14.32 -12.65
CA GLY A 90 1.24 15.34 -13.47
C GLY A 90 0.27 15.92 -14.49
N LYS A 91 0.50 15.62 -15.77
CA LYS A 91 -0.32 16.07 -16.90
C LYS A 91 -1.56 15.21 -17.16
N GLU A 92 -1.85 14.23 -16.31
CA GLU A 92 -2.94 13.29 -16.51
C GLU A 92 -4.01 13.41 -15.43
N VAL A 93 -5.27 13.37 -15.85
CA VAL A 93 -6.40 13.04 -14.98
C VAL A 93 -6.93 11.68 -15.39
N ARG A 94 -7.14 10.79 -14.43
CA ARG A 94 -7.66 9.44 -14.65
C ARG A 94 -8.96 9.24 -13.89
N PHE A 95 -9.98 8.75 -14.56
CA PHE A 95 -11.14 8.18 -13.91
C PHE A 95 -10.97 6.65 -13.87
N VAL A 96 -10.91 6.12 -12.64
CA VAL A 96 -10.82 4.68 -12.40
C VAL A 96 -12.20 4.19 -11.97
N PRO A 97 -12.91 3.39 -12.78
CA PRO A 97 -14.22 2.87 -12.43
C PRO A 97 -14.13 1.97 -11.18
N ALA A 98 -15.21 1.92 -10.41
CA ALA A 98 -15.33 0.95 -9.33
C ALA A 98 -15.28 -0.49 -9.89
N ALA A 99 -14.66 -1.39 -9.15
CA ALA A 99 -14.59 -2.81 -9.51
C ALA A 99 -16.00 -3.42 -9.56
N VAL A 100 -16.20 -4.37 -10.49
CA VAL A 100 -17.40 -5.20 -10.56
C VAL A 100 -17.24 -6.37 -9.59
N LEU A 101 -18.23 -6.57 -8.70
CA LEU A 101 -18.24 -7.68 -7.75
C LEU A 101 -19.46 -8.60 -7.97
N SER A 102 -20.54 -8.08 -8.56
CA SER A 102 -21.77 -8.84 -8.80
C SER A 102 -21.71 -9.61 -10.13
N PRO A 103 -22.22 -10.86 -10.18
CA PRO A 103 -22.33 -11.63 -11.43
C PRO A 103 -23.18 -10.97 -12.52
N ASN A 104 -24.14 -10.12 -12.14
CA ASN A 104 -24.96 -9.38 -13.11
C ASN A 104 -24.31 -8.08 -13.63
N LEU A 105 -23.06 -7.81 -13.21
CA LEU A 105 -22.23 -6.68 -13.65
C LEU A 105 -22.79 -5.28 -13.34
N SER A 106 -23.89 -5.19 -12.59
CA SER A 106 -24.62 -3.92 -12.38
C SER A 106 -24.04 -2.99 -11.32
N ASP A 107 -23.12 -3.50 -10.49
CA ASP A 107 -22.54 -2.79 -9.35
C ASP A 107 -21.21 -2.10 -9.66
N GLY A 108 -20.68 -2.32 -10.87
CA GLY A 108 -19.45 -1.72 -11.37
C GLY A 108 -19.50 -0.21 -11.51
N GLY A 109 -18.32 0.37 -11.81
CA GLY A 109 -18.23 1.78 -12.16
C GLY A 109 -18.98 2.12 -13.43
N TYR A 110 -18.94 1.20 -14.40
CA TYR A 110 -19.73 1.26 -15.62
C TYR A 110 -20.72 0.09 -15.67
N ARG A 111 -21.85 0.34 -16.30
CA ARG A 111 -22.85 -0.67 -16.65
C ARG A 111 -22.60 -1.18 -18.08
N PRO A 112 -22.89 -2.47 -18.36
CA PRO A 112 -22.89 -2.99 -19.72
C PRO A 112 -23.83 -2.23 -20.66
N ASP A 113 -23.49 -2.19 -21.94
CA ASP A 113 -24.33 -1.65 -23.02
C ASP A 113 -24.94 -0.28 -22.71
N THR A 114 -24.15 0.62 -22.11
CA THR A 114 -24.63 1.90 -21.61
C THR A 114 -23.83 3.06 -22.20
N GLY A 115 -24.54 4.07 -22.69
CA GLY A 115 -23.97 5.34 -23.12
C GLY A 115 -23.65 6.25 -21.93
N TYR A 116 -22.42 6.73 -21.88
CA TYR A 116 -21.92 7.68 -20.89
C TYR A 116 -21.42 8.97 -21.56
N THR A 117 -21.46 10.05 -20.79
CA THR A 117 -20.88 11.34 -21.15
C THR A 117 -19.89 11.78 -20.08
N VAL A 118 -18.66 12.09 -20.49
CA VAL A 118 -17.69 12.78 -19.65
C VAL A 118 -17.84 14.28 -19.83
N ARG A 119 -17.94 15.02 -18.73
CA ARG A 119 -17.89 16.48 -18.71
C ARG A 119 -16.63 16.96 -18.00
N LEU A 120 -15.77 17.66 -18.72
CA LEU A 120 -14.60 18.35 -18.19
C LEU A 120 -14.93 19.84 -18.09
N GLY A 121 -15.00 20.36 -16.87
CA GLY A 121 -15.22 21.77 -16.60
C GLY A 121 -14.02 22.59 -17.05
N GLY A 122 -14.25 23.60 -17.88
CA GLY A 122 -13.25 24.56 -18.32
C GLY A 122 -13.83 25.97 -18.34
N PHE A 123 -13.10 26.94 -18.85
CA PHE A 123 -13.55 28.34 -18.88
C PHE A 123 -14.91 28.48 -19.61
N PRO A 124 -15.87 29.26 -19.09
CA PRO A 124 -15.79 30.17 -17.93
C PRO A 124 -16.17 29.55 -16.57
N GLU A 125 -16.28 28.23 -16.44
CA GLU A 125 -16.65 27.58 -15.17
C GLU A 125 -15.59 27.84 -14.08
N LEU A 126 -15.97 28.56 -13.02
CA LEU A 126 -15.06 28.92 -11.93
C LEU A 126 -14.48 27.70 -11.20
N GLY A 127 -15.24 26.60 -11.14
CA GLY A 127 -14.85 25.32 -10.56
C GLY A 127 -14.25 24.32 -11.56
N GLY A 128 -13.85 24.77 -12.75
CA GLY A 128 -13.24 23.93 -13.79
C GLY A 128 -11.82 23.47 -13.46
N LEU A 129 -11.30 22.59 -14.31
CA LEU A 129 -9.92 22.10 -14.25
C LEU A 129 -8.92 23.23 -14.44
N ARG A 130 -7.79 23.15 -13.73
CA ARG A 130 -6.71 24.14 -13.77
C ARG A 130 -5.34 23.48 -13.88
N ALA A 131 -4.41 24.17 -14.53
CA ALA A 131 -3.00 23.86 -14.40
C ALA A 131 -2.49 24.24 -13.00
N VAL A 132 -1.36 23.67 -12.57
CA VAL A 132 -0.66 24.05 -11.32
C VAL A 132 -0.33 25.56 -11.27
N GLY A 133 -0.14 26.20 -12.43
CA GLY A 133 0.03 27.66 -12.55
C GLY A 133 -1.26 28.48 -12.46
N GLY A 134 -2.41 27.87 -12.17
CA GLY A 134 -3.72 28.52 -12.03
C GLY A 134 -4.48 28.75 -13.33
N GLY A 135 -3.83 28.58 -14.49
CA GLY A 135 -4.45 28.70 -15.81
C GLY A 135 -5.63 27.72 -15.97
N PRO A 136 -6.84 28.18 -16.32
CA PRO A 136 -7.99 27.30 -16.49
C PRO A 136 -7.85 26.43 -17.74
N LEU A 137 -8.58 25.32 -17.78
CA LEU A 137 -8.85 24.60 -19.02
C LEU A 137 -9.53 25.56 -20.02
N SER A 138 -8.95 25.72 -21.20
CA SER A 138 -9.32 26.76 -22.17
C SER A 138 -10.79 26.71 -22.57
N VAL A 139 -11.38 25.52 -22.65
CA VAL A 139 -12.78 25.28 -22.99
C VAL A 139 -13.31 24.06 -22.23
N ALA A 140 -14.60 24.07 -21.89
CA ALA A 140 -15.24 22.87 -21.36
C ALA A 140 -15.36 21.79 -22.45
N HIS A 141 -15.21 20.52 -22.09
CA HIS A 141 -15.35 19.39 -23.01
C HIS A 141 -16.48 18.46 -22.59
N THR A 142 -17.26 18.00 -23.56
CA THR A 142 -18.29 16.97 -23.41
C THR A 142 -17.93 15.83 -24.33
N ILE A 143 -17.65 14.65 -23.78
CA ILE A 143 -17.08 13.52 -24.51
C ILE A 143 -17.98 12.29 -24.31
N PRO A 144 -18.71 11.84 -25.34
CA PRO A 144 -19.51 10.62 -25.24
C PRO A 144 -18.63 9.37 -25.40
N PHE A 145 -19.02 8.29 -24.73
CA PHE A 145 -18.53 6.93 -24.97
C PHE A 145 -19.63 5.91 -24.66
N HIS A 146 -19.47 4.70 -25.17
CA HIS A 146 -20.38 3.59 -24.99
C HIS A 146 -19.62 2.35 -24.50
N THR A 147 -20.14 1.70 -23.46
CA THR A 147 -19.52 0.50 -22.90
C THR A 147 -19.81 -0.73 -23.74
N VAL A 148 -19.02 -1.77 -23.53
CA VAL A 148 -19.20 -3.08 -24.17
C VAL A 148 -20.55 -3.70 -23.79
N ALA A 149 -21.21 -4.32 -24.76
CA ALA A 149 -22.43 -5.09 -24.54
C ALA A 149 -22.12 -6.49 -24.01
N VAL A 150 -23.06 -7.07 -23.25
CA VAL A 150 -22.98 -8.47 -22.79
C VAL A 150 -24.02 -9.26 -23.58
N GLU A 151 -23.58 -10.00 -24.59
CA GLU A 151 -24.46 -10.88 -25.39
C GLU A 151 -24.52 -12.28 -24.78
N GLU A 152 -25.63 -13.00 -24.99
CA GLU A 152 -25.78 -14.42 -24.65
C GLU A 152 -25.97 -15.25 -25.93
N PRO A 153 -25.19 -16.32 -26.19
CA PRO A 153 -24.04 -16.77 -25.40
C PRO A 153 -22.88 -15.78 -25.51
N ARG A 154 -22.10 -15.67 -24.43
CA ARG A 154 -21.05 -14.67 -24.31
C ARG A 154 -20.02 -14.75 -25.44
N ARG A 155 -19.93 -13.68 -26.22
CA ARG A 155 -18.93 -13.49 -27.28
C ARG A 155 -18.04 -12.30 -26.93
N GLY A 156 -16.75 -12.58 -26.73
CA GLY A 156 -15.74 -11.55 -26.44
C GLY A 156 -15.55 -11.24 -24.96
N PHE A 157 -14.59 -10.36 -24.67
CA PHE A 157 -14.24 -9.91 -23.33
C PHE A 157 -15.04 -8.67 -22.96
N VAL A 158 -15.45 -8.55 -21.70
CA VAL A 158 -16.11 -7.32 -21.19
C VAL A 158 -15.19 -6.52 -20.26
N PHE A 159 -14.03 -7.09 -19.94
CA PHE A 159 -13.00 -6.50 -19.12
C PHE A 159 -11.71 -6.40 -19.94
N ALA A 160 -10.97 -5.32 -19.76
CA ALA A 160 -9.60 -5.21 -20.20
C ALA A 160 -8.72 -6.05 -19.27
N ASP A 161 -7.87 -6.89 -19.84
CA ASP A 161 -6.87 -7.66 -19.11
C ASP A 161 -5.46 -7.16 -19.44
N ASP A 162 -4.68 -6.89 -18.39
CA ASP A 162 -3.28 -6.46 -18.50
C ASP A 162 -2.33 -7.67 -18.64
N THR A 163 -2.81 -8.90 -18.38
CA THR A 163 -2.04 -10.15 -18.44
C THR A 163 -2.80 -11.28 -19.16
N PRO A 164 -3.24 -11.09 -20.42
CA PRO A 164 -4.15 -12.02 -21.11
C PRO A 164 -3.59 -13.42 -21.35
N GLU A 165 -2.27 -13.60 -21.28
CA GLU A 165 -1.58 -14.89 -21.47
C GLU A 165 -1.25 -15.60 -20.15
N GLU A 166 -1.44 -14.94 -19.01
CA GLU A 166 -1.22 -15.52 -17.68
C GLU A 166 -2.55 -15.95 -17.08
N ALA A 167 -2.53 -17.06 -16.33
CA ALA A 167 -3.65 -17.52 -15.54
C ALA A 167 -3.16 -17.85 -14.14
N SER A 168 -3.58 -17.05 -13.17
CA SER A 168 -3.26 -17.27 -11.76
C SER A 168 -4.27 -18.25 -11.14
N PRO A 169 -3.82 -19.35 -10.50
CA PRO A 169 -4.74 -20.31 -9.89
C PRO A 169 -5.41 -19.73 -8.65
N LEU A 170 -6.67 -20.12 -8.42
CA LEU A 170 -7.36 -19.89 -7.15
C LEU A 170 -6.66 -20.66 -6.02
N ARG A 171 -6.45 -19.97 -4.90
CA ARG A 171 -5.82 -20.53 -3.70
C ARG A 171 -6.75 -20.41 -2.51
N LEU A 172 -6.97 -21.53 -1.84
CA LEU A 172 -7.67 -21.53 -0.56
C LEU A 172 -6.88 -20.75 0.50
N VAL A 173 -7.59 -19.90 1.25
CA VAL A 173 -6.99 -19.09 2.32
C VAL A 173 -6.74 -19.91 3.59
N SER A 174 -7.62 -20.86 3.91
CA SER A 174 -7.48 -21.77 5.04
C SER A 174 -8.03 -23.16 4.69
N HIS A 175 -7.27 -24.20 5.02
CA HIS A 175 -7.70 -25.59 4.88
C HIS A 175 -8.52 -26.09 6.08
N ILE A 176 -8.63 -25.30 7.15
CA ILE A 176 -9.39 -25.63 8.36
C ILE A 176 -10.39 -24.51 8.58
N LEU A 177 -11.67 -24.84 8.65
CA LEU A 177 -12.76 -23.88 8.83
C LEU A 177 -13.75 -24.39 9.89
N THR A 178 -14.59 -23.49 10.38
CA THR A 178 -15.77 -23.86 11.19
C THR A 178 -17.02 -24.04 10.30
N PRO A 179 -18.09 -24.71 10.78
CA PRO A 179 -19.31 -24.98 9.99
C PRO A 179 -20.02 -23.77 9.38
N ASP A 180 -19.83 -22.59 9.99
CA ASP A 180 -20.51 -21.34 9.66
C ASP A 180 -19.59 -20.36 8.92
N GLU A 181 -18.31 -20.71 8.75
CA GLU A 181 -17.32 -19.88 8.08
C GLU A 181 -17.35 -20.10 6.56
N PRO A 182 -17.27 -19.03 5.74
CA PRO A 182 -17.17 -19.19 4.30
C PRO A 182 -15.84 -19.82 3.90
N VAL A 183 -15.86 -20.57 2.80
CA VAL A 183 -14.64 -21.02 2.12
C VAL A 183 -14.09 -19.83 1.34
N THR A 184 -13.02 -19.19 1.83
CA THR A 184 -12.40 -18.05 1.14
C THR A 184 -11.31 -18.49 0.17
N LEU A 185 -11.42 -18.04 -1.08
CA LEU A 185 -10.45 -18.22 -2.15
C LEU A 185 -9.81 -16.88 -2.53
N THR A 186 -8.55 -16.93 -2.93
CA THR A 186 -7.79 -15.78 -3.42
C THR A 186 -7.23 -16.04 -4.81
N CYS A 187 -7.16 -15.01 -5.64
CA CYS A 187 -6.49 -15.05 -6.93
C CYS A 187 -5.53 -13.85 -7.07
N ALA A 188 -4.38 -14.07 -7.69
CA ALA A 188 -3.43 -13.00 -7.98
C ALA A 188 -3.84 -12.14 -9.19
N GLU A 189 -4.85 -12.58 -9.95
CA GLU A 189 -5.48 -11.85 -11.05
C GLU A 189 -6.95 -11.54 -10.73
N PRO A 190 -7.49 -10.47 -11.33
CA PRO A 190 -8.91 -10.16 -11.22
C PRO A 190 -9.74 -11.25 -11.92
N LEU A 191 -10.91 -11.54 -11.38
CA LEU A 191 -11.79 -12.61 -11.84
C LEU A 191 -13.05 -12.03 -12.43
N ASP A 192 -13.57 -12.62 -13.50
CA ASP A 192 -14.82 -12.19 -14.11
C ASP A 192 -16.03 -12.66 -13.27
N PRO A 193 -16.74 -11.75 -12.57
CA PRO A 193 -17.82 -12.15 -11.68
C PRO A 193 -18.99 -12.82 -12.40
N SER A 194 -19.21 -12.52 -13.68
CA SER A 194 -20.31 -13.13 -14.44
C SER A 194 -20.06 -14.59 -14.81
N THR A 195 -18.81 -15.06 -14.68
CA THR A 195 -18.49 -16.50 -14.80
C THR A 195 -18.72 -17.27 -13.50
N LEU A 196 -19.03 -16.59 -12.40
CA LEU A 196 -19.45 -17.23 -11.15
C LEU A 196 -20.94 -17.61 -11.23
N ARG A 197 -21.24 -18.78 -11.79
CA ARG A 197 -22.63 -19.26 -11.87
C ARG A 197 -23.09 -19.91 -10.57
N ALA A 198 -24.35 -19.68 -10.21
CA ALA A 198 -24.97 -20.39 -9.10
C ALA A 198 -24.99 -21.90 -9.40
N GLY A 199 -24.57 -22.73 -8.45
CA GLY A 199 -24.56 -24.19 -8.63
C GLY A 199 -23.22 -24.80 -9.06
N GLU A 200 -22.28 -24.01 -9.59
CA GLU A 200 -21.03 -24.56 -10.15
C GLU A 200 -20.00 -24.93 -9.09
N VAL A 201 -19.93 -24.16 -8.01
CA VAL A 201 -18.97 -24.42 -6.93
C VAL A 201 -19.64 -25.30 -5.89
N VAL A 202 -19.14 -26.53 -5.76
CA VAL A 202 -19.67 -27.51 -4.81
C VAL A 202 -18.61 -27.92 -3.81
N LEU A 203 -19.04 -28.15 -2.58
CA LEU A 203 -18.27 -28.83 -1.56
C LEU A 203 -18.75 -30.28 -1.48
N VAL A 204 -17.83 -31.25 -1.47
CA VAL A 204 -18.14 -32.68 -1.43
C VAL A 204 -17.68 -33.25 -0.09
N GLU A 205 -18.62 -33.68 0.74
CA GLU A 205 -18.33 -34.31 2.02
C GLU A 205 -17.58 -35.64 1.82
N ALA A 206 -16.42 -35.79 2.44
CA ALA A 206 -15.55 -36.93 2.20
C ALA A 206 -16.12 -38.25 2.72
N ALA A 207 -16.92 -38.21 3.80
CA ALA A 207 -17.50 -39.40 4.42
C ALA A 207 -18.70 -39.96 3.64
N SER A 208 -19.58 -39.07 3.16
CA SER A 208 -20.86 -39.45 2.55
C SER A 208 -20.88 -39.28 1.02
N GLY A 209 -19.95 -38.50 0.46
CA GLY A 209 -19.99 -38.05 -0.93
C GLY A 209 -21.05 -36.97 -1.20
N ARG A 210 -21.73 -36.46 -0.15
CA ARG A 210 -22.79 -35.45 -0.28
C ARG A 210 -22.24 -34.17 -0.90
N ARG A 211 -22.91 -33.71 -1.96
CA ARG A 211 -22.57 -32.47 -2.68
C ARG A 211 -23.37 -31.31 -2.13
N ILE A 212 -22.68 -30.24 -1.76
CA ILE A 212 -23.26 -29.05 -1.15
C ILE A 212 -22.91 -27.87 -2.05
N VAL A 213 -23.92 -27.28 -2.67
CA VAL A 213 -23.75 -26.13 -3.56
C VAL A 213 -23.38 -24.91 -2.73
N LEU A 214 -22.28 -24.25 -3.06
CA LEU A 214 -21.85 -23.02 -2.41
C LEU A 214 -22.31 -21.79 -3.19
N ARG A 215 -22.66 -20.73 -2.47
CA ARG A 215 -22.94 -19.40 -3.03
C ARG A 215 -21.70 -18.53 -2.91
N GLY A 216 -21.13 -18.13 -4.04
CA GLY A 216 -19.98 -17.23 -4.06
C GLY A 216 -20.36 -15.75 -3.98
N THR A 217 -19.53 -14.95 -3.32
CA THR A 217 -19.59 -13.48 -3.29
C THR A 217 -18.18 -12.90 -3.34
N PHE A 218 -17.95 -11.96 -4.25
CA PHE A 218 -16.68 -11.26 -4.34
C PHE A 218 -16.56 -10.23 -3.21
N VAL A 219 -15.48 -10.34 -2.44
CA VAL A 219 -15.12 -9.37 -1.39
C VAL A 219 -14.30 -8.23 -1.99
N THR A 220 -13.37 -8.56 -2.90
CA THR A 220 -12.62 -7.60 -3.69
C THR A 220 -12.31 -8.19 -5.06
N ASN A 221 -12.18 -7.33 -6.08
CA ASN A 221 -11.85 -7.71 -7.44
C ASN A 221 -11.18 -6.55 -8.18
N ALA A 222 -9.98 -6.17 -7.75
CA ALA A 222 -9.30 -4.99 -8.27
C ALA A 222 -8.24 -5.38 -9.32
N PRO A 223 -8.16 -4.68 -10.46
CA PRO A 223 -7.10 -4.92 -11.44
C PRO A 223 -5.71 -4.66 -10.85
N ARG A 224 -4.73 -5.49 -11.24
CA ARG A 224 -3.33 -5.44 -10.76
C ARG A 224 -2.71 -4.06 -10.90
N SER A 225 -3.06 -3.29 -11.94
CA SER A 225 -2.44 -1.98 -12.24
C SER A 225 -2.66 -0.89 -11.16
N LEU A 226 -3.56 -1.11 -10.20
CA LEU A 226 -3.72 -0.23 -9.03
C LEU A 226 -2.80 -0.58 -7.87
N SER A 227 -2.17 -1.75 -7.88
CA SER A 227 -1.21 -2.23 -6.89
C SER A 227 0.16 -2.17 -7.53
N GLY A 228 0.91 -1.10 -7.34
CA GLY A 228 2.25 -0.94 -7.93
C GLY A 228 3.10 -2.21 -7.80
N ALA A 229 3.95 -2.47 -8.79
CA ALA A 229 4.69 -3.72 -9.06
C ALA A 229 5.60 -4.27 -7.93
N GLY A 230 5.48 -3.81 -6.69
CA GLY A 230 6.21 -4.30 -5.51
C GLY A 230 5.33 -4.88 -4.38
N SER A 231 3.99 -4.87 -4.49
CA SER A 231 3.13 -5.50 -3.48
C SER A 231 2.79 -6.94 -3.86
N LEU A 232 3.78 -7.83 -3.84
CA LEU A 232 3.69 -9.27 -4.16
C LEU A 232 2.71 -10.08 -3.26
N HIS A 233 1.95 -9.45 -2.37
CA HIS A 233 1.15 -10.15 -1.35
C HIS A 233 -0.32 -9.74 -1.26
N ARG A 234 -0.82 -8.82 -2.10
CA ARG A 234 -2.27 -8.55 -2.13
C ARG A 234 -2.91 -9.30 -3.29
N PRO A 235 -3.87 -10.22 -3.03
CA PRO A 235 -4.62 -10.84 -4.09
C PRO A 235 -5.44 -9.78 -4.84
N ALA A 236 -5.52 -9.91 -6.16
CA ALA A 236 -6.35 -9.05 -6.98
C ALA A 236 -7.84 -9.35 -6.76
N ALA A 237 -8.18 -10.62 -6.56
CA ALA A 237 -9.53 -11.06 -6.24
C ALA A 237 -9.60 -11.89 -4.95
N VAL A 238 -10.65 -11.67 -4.17
CA VAL A 238 -11.02 -12.47 -2.99
C VAL A 238 -12.49 -12.87 -3.15
N LEU A 239 -12.75 -14.17 -3.05
CA LEU A 239 -14.05 -14.79 -3.22
C LEU A 239 -14.41 -15.57 -1.96
N ASP A 240 -15.52 -15.21 -1.32
CA ASP A 240 -16.09 -16.00 -0.23
C ASP A 240 -17.18 -16.91 -0.77
N LEU A 241 -17.14 -18.18 -0.37
CA LEU A 241 -18.14 -19.19 -0.75
C LEU A 241 -18.90 -19.65 0.49
N TYR A 242 -20.21 -19.40 0.51
CA TYR A 242 -21.09 -19.71 1.64
C TYR A 242 -21.92 -20.96 1.36
N ALA A 243 -22.00 -21.87 2.33
CA ALA A 243 -22.96 -22.96 2.27
C ALA A 243 -24.37 -22.43 2.60
N PRO A 244 -25.44 -22.91 1.93
CA PRO A 244 -26.82 -22.51 2.21
C PRO A 244 -27.34 -23.08 3.54
N GLU A 245 -26.65 -24.09 4.06
CA GLU A 245 -26.93 -24.75 5.33
C GLU A 245 -25.63 -24.83 6.14
N ARG A 246 -25.78 -24.96 7.46
CA ARG A 246 -24.67 -25.22 8.37
C ARG A 246 -24.06 -26.58 8.03
N LEU A 247 -22.74 -26.60 7.86
CA LEU A 247 -22.04 -27.82 7.46
C LEU A 247 -21.77 -28.73 8.67
N SER A 248 -21.67 -30.04 8.42
CA SER A 248 -21.28 -30.96 9.48
C SER A 248 -19.77 -30.93 9.69
N PRO A 249 -19.28 -31.27 10.87
CA PRO A 249 -17.86 -31.52 11.10
C PRO A 249 -17.37 -32.69 10.24
N GLY A 250 -16.20 -32.54 9.63
CA GLY A 250 -15.60 -33.59 8.83
C GLY A 250 -14.66 -33.06 7.77
N ASP A 251 -14.14 -33.97 6.96
CA ASP A 251 -13.37 -33.61 5.79
C ASP A 251 -14.28 -33.37 4.60
N TYR A 252 -13.94 -32.35 3.82
CA TYR A 252 -14.62 -31.95 2.60
C TYR A 252 -13.60 -31.73 1.48
N TRP A 253 -14.06 -31.90 0.26
CA TRP A 253 -13.31 -31.62 -0.95
C TRP A 253 -13.99 -30.50 -1.72
N LEU A 254 -13.19 -29.53 -2.17
CA LEU A 254 -13.60 -28.49 -3.08
C LEU A 254 -13.07 -28.86 -4.48
N PRO A 255 -13.78 -29.72 -5.24
CA PRO A 255 -13.38 -30.12 -6.58
C PRO A 255 -13.37 -28.92 -7.53
N PRO A 256 -12.62 -29.00 -8.65
CA PRO A 256 -12.82 -28.08 -9.76
C PRO A 256 -14.28 -28.17 -10.24
N PRO A 257 -14.89 -27.04 -10.68
CA PRO A 257 -16.25 -27.05 -11.20
C PRO A 257 -16.35 -27.94 -12.45
N GLU A 258 -17.48 -28.62 -12.62
CA GLU A 258 -17.73 -29.54 -13.75
C GLU A 258 -18.04 -28.80 -15.07
N GLY A 259 -18.28 -27.48 -15.01
CA GLY A 259 -18.59 -26.63 -16.16
C GLY A 259 -17.40 -25.79 -16.65
N GLU A 260 -17.71 -24.65 -17.28
CA GLU A 260 -16.68 -23.69 -17.75
C GLU A 260 -15.88 -23.10 -16.59
N GLY A 261 -16.48 -23.03 -15.40
CA GLY A 261 -15.86 -22.57 -14.17
C GLY A 261 -15.57 -21.07 -14.17
N LEU A 262 -15.02 -20.62 -13.04
CA LEU A 262 -14.60 -19.24 -12.86
C LEU A 262 -13.40 -18.92 -13.77
N ARG A 263 -13.43 -17.74 -14.39
CA ARG A 263 -12.37 -17.24 -15.29
C ARG A 263 -11.82 -15.92 -14.80
N ASP A 264 -10.60 -15.61 -15.23
CA ASP A 264 -10.04 -14.26 -15.14
C ASP A 264 -10.63 -13.32 -16.20
N TYR A 265 -10.17 -12.07 -16.24
CA TYR A 265 -10.59 -11.09 -17.25
C TYR A 265 -10.14 -11.45 -18.68
N GLY A 266 -9.04 -12.19 -18.83
CA GLY A 266 -8.56 -12.74 -20.10
C GLY A 266 -9.30 -13.99 -20.56
N GLY A 267 -10.29 -14.44 -19.78
CA GLY A 267 -11.10 -15.63 -20.07
C GLY A 267 -10.38 -16.95 -19.80
N ASN A 268 -9.22 -16.94 -19.12
CA ASN A 268 -8.53 -18.17 -18.76
C ASN A 268 -9.20 -18.81 -17.54
N PRO A 269 -9.27 -20.15 -17.49
CA PRO A 269 -9.79 -20.85 -16.32
C PRO A 269 -8.81 -20.71 -15.14
N VAL A 270 -9.31 -20.28 -13.98
CA VAL A 270 -8.47 -20.10 -12.78
C VAL A 270 -8.51 -21.30 -11.83
N TRP A 271 -9.36 -22.29 -12.12
CA TRP A 271 -9.39 -23.59 -11.45
C TRP A 271 -8.34 -24.54 -12.05
N LEU A 272 -7.06 -24.15 -11.98
CA LEU A 272 -5.98 -24.99 -12.48
C LEU A 272 -5.57 -26.01 -11.40
N PRO A 273 -5.43 -27.30 -11.74
CA PRO A 273 -4.90 -28.28 -10.81
C PRO A 273 -3.47 -27.92 -10.45
N THR A 274 -3.21 -27.57 -9.19
CA THR A 274 -1.86 -27.22 -8.69
C THR A 274 -0.91 -28.42 -8.70
N SER A 275 -1.43 -29.66 -8.85
CA SER A 275 -0.64 -30.90 -8.98
C SER A 275 -1.46 -32.05 -9.61
N PRO A 276 -0.84 -33.14 -10.11
CA PRO A 276 -1.56 -34.34 -10.55
C PRO A 276 -2.43 -34.99 -9.46
N SER A 277 -2.07 -34.82 -8.18
CA SER A 277 -2.87 -35.28 -7.03
C SER A 277 -4.08 -34.38 -6.71
N SER A 278 -4.13 -33.16 -7.24
CA SER A 278 -5.23 -32.20 -7.06
C SER A 278 -6.46 -32.48 -7.94
N ARG A 279 -6.49 -33.58 -8.70
CA ARG A 279 -7.70 -34.01 -9.46
C ARG A 279 -8.93 -34.22 -8.56
N ARG A 280 -8.74 -34.45 -7.25
CA ARG A 280 -9.82 -34.55 -6.27
C ARG A 280 -10.29 -33.20 -5.72
N GLY A 281 -9.65 -32.10 -6.09
CA GLY A 281 -9.90 -30.77 -5.54
C GLY A 281 -9.01 -30.40 -4.36
N GLN A 282 -9.31 -29.25 -3.76
CA GLN A 282 -8.65 -28.74 -2.56
C GLN A 282 -9.34 -29.31 -1.31
N ARG A 283 -8.58 -29.85 -0.35
CA ARG A 283 -9.16 -30.36 0.90
C ARG A 283 -9.49 -29.21 1.85
N VAL A 284 -10.65 -29.30 2.47
CA VAL A 284 -11.14 -28.42 3.54
C VAL A 284 -11.56 -29.32 4.70
N THR A 285 -11.02 -29.11 5.88
CA THR A 285 -11.44 -29.82 7.10
C THR A 285 -12.32 -28.90 7.91
N LEU A 286 -13.59 -29.25 8.02
CA LEU A 286 -14.50 -28.61 8.96
C LEU A 286 -14.32 -29.27 10.29
N VAL A 287 -13.69 -28.56 11.20
CA VAL A 287 -13.81 -28.93 12.60
C VAL A 287 -15.16 -28.41 13.04
N GLU A 288 -15.93 -29.21 13.78
CA GLU A 288 -17.08 -28.64 14.48
C GLU A 288 -16.54 -27.40 15.17
N ALA A 289 -17.36 -26.36 15.26
CA ALA A 289 -17.33 -25.62 16.50
C ALA A 289 -17.82 -26.58 17.62
N ARG A 290 -17.21 -27.78 17.75
CA ARG A 290 -16.81 -28.44 18.99
C ARG A 290 -16.49 -27.22 19.76
N GLU A 291 -17.26 -27.01 20.85
CA GLU A 291 -16.98 -26.00 21.85
C GLU A 291 -15.65 -25.47 21.48
N ASP A 292 -15.69 -24.32 20.78
CA ASP A 292 -14.46 -23.66 20.44
C ASP A 292 -13.60 -23.86 21.69
N ARG A 293 -12.30 -23.91 21.58
CA ARG A 293 -11.67 -23.42 22.79
C ARG A 293 -12.04 -21.91 22.92
N GLY A 294 -13.26 -21.35 22.74
CA GLY A 294 -14.49 -21.39 23.59
C GLY A 294 -14.31 -21.77 25.07
N ARG A 295 -13.12 -22.23 25.45
CA ARG A 295 -12.40 -21.61 26.57
C ARG A 295 -12.34 -20.09 26.50
N GLY A 296 -12.58 -19.51 25.31
CA GLY A 296 -12.27 -18.14 25.06
C GLY A 296 -10.79 -17.99 25.05
N GLU A 297 -10.10 -18.58 24.07
CA GLU A 297 -8.65 -18.74 24.09
C GLU A 297 -8.09 -18.90 22.67
N LEU A 298 -7.30 -17.94 22.20
CA LEU A 298 -6.57 -17.92 20.93
C LEU A 298 -5.10 -17.77 21.24
N TRP A 299 -4.35 -18.84 21.02
CA TRP A 299 -2.92 -18.72 20.79
C TRP A 299 -2.75 -18.23 19.37
N LEU A 300 -2.19 -17.04 19.19
CA LEU A 300 -1.70 -16.61 17.88
C LEU A 300 -0.27 -17.11 17.76
N PRO A 301 -0.03 -18.29 17.14
CA PRO A 301 1.28 -18.52 16.60
C PRO A 301 1.47 -17.42 15.55
N LEU A 302 2.46 -16.56 15.76
CA LEU A 302 2.80 -15.47 14.85
C LEU A 302 3.37 -16.04 13.52
N LEU A 303 2.94 -17.21 13.07
CA LEU A 303 3.27 -17.84 11.79
C LEU A 303 2.40 -17.25 10.67
N GLU A 304 1.21 -16.74 11.00
CA GLU A 304 0.26 -16.17 10.03
C GLU A 304 0.60 -14.72 9.66
N THR A 305 1.56 -14.55 8.74
CA THR A 305 1.96 -13.22 8.23
C THR A 305 0.83 -12.44 7.54
N ARG A 306 -0.28 -13.10 7.17
CA ARG A 306 -1.50 -12.48 6.63
C ARG A 306 -2.18 -11.53 7.62
N LEU A 307 -1.98 -11.75 8.92
CA LEU A 307 -2.48 -10.87 9.96
C LEU A 307 -1.63 -9.60 10.06
N ARG A 308 -0.58 -9.40 9.25
CA ARG A 308 0.25 -8.20 9.31
C ARG A 308 -0.45 -7.01 8.63
N SER A 309 -0.61 -5.92 9.37
CA SER A 309 -0.90 -4.62 8.77
C SER A 309 0.36 -4.02 8.13
N PRO A 310 0.30 -3.54 6.88
CA PRO A 310 1.41 -2.81 6.26
C PRO A 310 1.49 -1.33 6.70
N VAL A 311 0.56 -0.87 7.54
CA VAL A 311 0.42 0.55 7.86
C VAL A 311 1.42 0.99 8.92
N ALA A 312 2.01 2.17 8.70
CA ALA A 312 2.89 2.80 9.66
C ALA A 312 2.08 3.28 10.87
N LEU A 313 2.57 2.98 12.06
CA LEU A 313 1.93 3.41 13.30
C LEU A 313 2.52 4.76 13.75
N PRO A 314 1.68 5.73 14.16
CA PRO A 314 2.16 7.00 14.68
C PRO A 314 3.12 6.82 15.86
N GLY A 315 4.20 7.59 15.85
CA GLY A 315 5.23 7.60 16.89
C GLY A 315 6.29 6.50 16.77
N ALA A 316 6.13 5.54 15.85
CA ALA A 316 7.14 4.51 15.61
C ALA A 316 8.26 5.05 14.70
N ALA A 317 9.51 4.75 15.02
CA ALA A 317 10.65 5.03 14.15
C ALA A 317 10.68 4.09 12.93
N GLY A 318 10.11 2.88 13.07
CA GLY A 318 10.03 1.91 11.99
C GLY A 318 8.97 0.84 12.20
N THR A 319 8.70 0.08 11.14
CA THR A 319 7.77 -1.05 11.17
C THR A 319 8.52 -2.33 11.57
N ALA A 320 8.14 -2.95 12.68
CA ALA A 320 8.66 -4.25 13.08
C ALA A 320 8.26 -5.34 12.07
N ARG A 321 9.07 -6.40 11.97
CA ARG A 321 8.86 -7.49 11.02
C ARG A 321 8.17 -8.66 11.70
N TRP A 322 7.05 -9.08 11.11
CA TRP A 322 6.41 -10.34 11.42
C TRP A 322 7.05 -11.41 10.55
N ASP A 323 7.89 -12.26 11.14
CA ASP A 323 8.59 -13.33 10.45
C ASP A 323 7.71 -14.59 10.37
N GLY A 324 7.85 -15.35 9.27
CA GLY A 324 7.06 -16.56 9.04
C GLY A 324 7.42 -17.73 9.95
N ASP A 325 8.30 -17.52 10.94
CA ASP A 325 8.74 -18.50 11.92
C ASP A 325 8.08 -18.31 13.29
N GLY A 326 7.10 -17.40 13.41
CA GLY A 326 6.37 -17.24 14.65
C GLY A 326 6.89 -16.12 15.51
N ARG A 327 7.69 -15.17 15.00
CA ARG A 327 8.20 -14.05 15.81
C ARG A 327 7.95 -12.69 15.19
N ILE A 328 7.83 -11.68 16.04
CA ILE A 328 7.92 -10.28 15.66
C ILE A 328 9.29 -9.75 16.08
N ARG A 329 10.11 -9.34 15.10
CA ARG A 329 11.50 -8.92 15.28
C ARG A 329 11.82 -7.58 14.64
N ILE A 330 12.92 -6.98 15.08
CA ILE A 330 13.51 -5.80 14.45
C ILE A 330 14.51 -6.25 13.39
N ARG A 331 14.32 -5.76 12.16
CA ARG A 331 15.33 -5.86 11.10
C ARG A 331 16.02 -4.50 11.01
N TYR A 332 17.31 -4.46 11.36
CA TYR A 332 18.07 -3.21 11.42
C TYR A 332 19.32 -3.32 10.53
N PRO A 333 19.50 -2.44 9.51
CA PRO A 333 20.70 -2.46 8.68
C PRO A 333 21.92 -2.00 9.47
N ALA A 334 23.03 -2.74 9.41
CA ALA A 334 24.32 -2.28 9.96
C ALA A 334 24.74 -0.92 9.40
N ALA A 335 24.31 -0.64 8.16
CA ALA A 335 24.56 0.60 7.44
C ALA A 335 23.67 1.79 7.85
N ALA A 336 22.79 1.68 8.85
CA ALA A 336 21.89 2.77 9.28
C ALA A 336 22.61 3.97 9.94
N GLY A 337 23.93 3.90 10.05
CA GLY A 337 24.77 5.00 10.51
C GLY A 337 24.88 5.10 12.03
N THR A 338 25.55 6.15 12.48
CA THR A 338 26.00 6.31 13.87
C THR A 338 25.16 7.28 14.68
N GLY A 339 24.19 7.96 14.06
CA GLY A 339 23.36 8.97 14.74
C GLY A 339 24.11 10.22 15.21
N ARG A 340 25.40 10.38 14.89
CA ARG A 340 26.27 11.46 15.40
C ARG A 340 25.78 12.88 15.10
N ASN A 341 24.88 13.05 14.14
CA ASN A 341 24.32 14.34 13.76
C ASN A 341 22.96 14.63 14.40
N GLY A 342 22.45 13.76 15.27
CA GLY A 342 21.16 13.94 15.92
C GLY A 342 19.98 13.95 14.93
N LEU A 343 18.90 14.62 15.29
CA LEU A 343 17.75 14.81 14.40
C LEU A 343 18.10 15.84 13.34
N LEU A 344 17.96 15.47 12.06
CA LEU A 344 18.30 16.33 10.92
C LEU A 344 17.05 16.77 10.16
N GLU A 345 16.80 18.07 10.13
CA GLU A 345 15.88 18.68 9.17
C GLU A 345 16.70 19.26 8.01
N LEU A 346 16.52 18.70 6.81
CA LEU A 346 17.25 19.11 5.62
C LEU A 346 16.46 20.17 4.84
N ALA A 347 17.13 21.28 4.55
CA ALA A 347 16.64 22.35 3.69
C ALA A 347 17.84 23.07 3.03
N GLY A 348 17.63 23.66 1.85
CA GLY A 348 18.70 24.33 1.09
C GLY A 348 19.70 23.34 0.51
N THR A 349 20.99 23.71 0.46
CA THR A 349 22.04 22.86 -0.10
C THR A 349 22.69 22.01 1.00
N GLU A 350 22.82 20.71 0.75
CA GLU A 350 23.51 19.77 1.61
C GLU A 350 24.74 19.20 0.91
N GLU A 351 25.92 19.65 1.34
CA GLU A 351 27.20 19.29 0.69
C GLU A 351 27.90 18.09 1.33
N ARG A 352 27.41 17.55 2.46
CA ARG A 352 28.03 16.39 3.11
C ARG A 352 27.79 15.12 2.28
N THR A 353 28.80 14.28 2.15
CA THR A 353 28.75 13.06 1.33
C THR A 353 28.15 11.86 2.07
N ASP A 354 28.31 11.81 3.40
CA ASP A 354 27.75 10.76 4.25
C ASP A 354 27.15 11.39 5.53
N LEU A 355 25.81 11.42 5.59
CA LEU A 355 25.03 11.96 6.71
C LEU A 355 24.61 10.85 7.67
N HIS A 356 24.72 11.11 8.98
CA HIS A 356 24.45 10.14 10.04
C HIS A 356 23.51 10.74 11.10
N GLY A 357 22.20 10.73 10.84
CA GLY A 357 21.18 11.22 11.77
C GLY A 357 20.59 10.13 12.68
N THR A 358 19.96 10.53 13.79
CA THR A 358 19.03 9.67 14.55
C THR A 358 17.64 9.66 13.89
N GLY A 359 17.29 10.74 13.22
CA GLY A 359 16.14 10.92 12.34
C GLY A 359 16.50 11.87 11.21
N LEU A 360 15.88 11.75 10.04
CA LEU A 360 16.09 12.67 8.92
C LEU A 360 14.76 13.04 8.28
N SER A 361 14.54 14.34 8.07
CA SER A 361 13.34 14.84 7.40
C SER A 361 13.62 15.96 6.41
N VAL A 362 12.88 15.96 5.30
CA VAL A 362 12.72 17.10 4.37
C VAL A 362 11.28 17.59 4.52
N PRO A 363 11.01 18.66 5.28
CA PRO A 363 9.65 19.10 5.58
C PRO A 363 8.85 19.52 4.34
N ALA A 364 7.52 19.44 4.41
CA ALA A 364 6.65 19.90 3.32
C ALA A 364 6.91 21.39 2.99
N GLY A 365 6.89 21.74 1.70
CA GLY A 365 7.18 23.10 1.23
C GLY A 365 8.67 23.48 1.23
N THR A 366 9.55 22.63 1.76
CA THR A 366 11.01 22.85 1.68
C THR A 366 11.61 22.15 0.46
N HIS A 367 12.77 22.64 0.04
CA HIS A 367 13.59 22.05 -1.00
C HIS A 367 15.00 21.81 -0.45
N CYS A 368 15.53 20.62 -0.68
CA CYS A 368 16.89 20.23 -0.34
C CYS A 368 17.61 19.72 -1.59
N ASP A 369 18.74 20.34 -1.92
CA ASP A 369 19.65 19.92 -2.99
C ASP A 369 20.87 19.20 -2.38
N LEU A 370 21.10 17.95 -2.78
CA LEU A 370 22.25 17.14 -2.35
C LEU A 370 23.57 17.50 -3.07
N GLY A 371 23.56 18.62 -3.78
CA GLY A 371 24.70 19.20 -4.47
C GLY A 371 25.04 18.48 -5.77
N SER A 372 25.89 19.13 -6.56
CA SER A 372 26.26 18.69 -7.91
C SER A 372 27.57 17.90 -7.98
N ALA A 373 28.25 17.72 -6.84
CA ALA A 373 29.53 17.02 -6.79
C ALA A 373 29.41 15.55 -7.21
N GLU A 374 30.47 15.07 -7.86
CA GLU A 374 30.62 13.66 -8.21
C GLU A 374 30.85 12.78 -6.97
N GLY A 375 30.59 11.48 -7.13
CA GLY A 375 30.81 10.50 -6.07
C GLY A 375 29.54 10.13 -5.30
N LEU A 376 29.73 9.33 -4.25
CA LEU A 376 28.64 8.74 -3.49
C LEU A 376 28.00 9.76 -2.52
N ARG A 377 26.67 9.82 -2.51
CA ARG A 377 25.87 10.54 -1.51
C ARG A 377 25.07 9.55 -0.70
N ILE A 378 25.26 9.56 0.61
CA ILE A 378 24.57 8.66 1.54
C ILE A 378 23.86 9.47 2.61
N LEU A 379 22.56 9.22 2.74
CA LEU A 379 21.73 9.75 3.81
C LEU A 379 21.36 8.59 4.73
N ARG A 380 21.91 8.57 5.94
CA ARG A 380 21.64 7.53 6.93
C ARG A 380 20.86 8.10 8.11
N SER A 381 19.91 7.32 8.57
CA SER A 381 19.13 7.60 9.79
C SER A 381 19.03 6.33 10.61
N GLN A 382 19.28 6.41 11.92
CA GLN A 382 19.05 5.28 12.83
C GLN A 382 17.56 4.95 12.94
N GLY A 383 16.71 5.97 13.03
CA GLY A 383 15.26 5.84 12.98
C GLY A 383 14.72 5.95 11.54
N SER A 384 13.71 6.79 11.35
CA SER A 384 13.06 6.99 10.06
C SER A 384 13.76 8.02 9.17
N ILE A 385 13.49 7.94 7.87
CA ILE A 385 13.69 9.04 6.91
C ILE A 385 12.33 9.47 6.37
N SER A 386 12.04 10.78 6.35
CA SER A 386 10.77 11.34 5.85
C SER A 386 11.00 12.46 4.83
N ILE A 387 10.52 12.29 3.61
CA ILE A 387 10.63 13.28 2.54
C ILE A 387 9.23 13.76 2.16
N ALA A 388 8.81 14.87 2.77
CA ALA A 388 7.55 15.54 2.48
C ALA A 388 7.71 16.74 1.53
N GLY A 389 8.87 17.38 1.53
CA GLY A 389 9.26 18.42 0.58
C GLY A 389 9.90 17.85 -0.69
N SER A 390 10.85 18.59 -1.25
CA SER A 390 11.58 18.22 -2.46
C SER A 390 13.03 17.90 -2.13
N LEU A 391 13.46 16.66 -2.36
CA LEU A 391 14.86 16.24 -2.27
C LEU A 391 15.40 16.00 -3.68
N VAL A 392 16.40 16.78 -4.09
CA VAL A 392 16.93 16.75 -5.45
C VAL A 392 18.42 16.50 -5.45
N ARG A 393 18.90 15.80 -6.48
CA ARG A 393 20.32 15.76 -6.82
C ARG A 393 20.50 15.87 -8.33
N ARG A 394 21.32 16.84 -8.76
CA ARG A 394 21.67 17.04 -10.17
C ARG A 394 23.18 17.20 -10.34
N ARG A 395 23.84 16.26 -11.02
CA ARG A 395 25.26 16.34 -11.37
C ARG A 395 25.49 17.41 -12.44
N GLY A 396 26.58 18.17 -12.29
CA GLY A 396 26.94 19.21 -13.25
C GLY A 396 27.47 18.69 -14.60
N SER A 397 27.89 17.41 -14.68
CA SER A 397 28.67 16.91 -15.82
C SER A 397 27.85 16.44 -17.03
N GLY A 398 26.51 16.43 -16.94
CA GLY A 398 25.60 16.02 -18.03
C GLY A 398 25.73 14.55 -18.48
N LYS A 399 26.74 13.81 -18.01
CA LYS A 399 26.98 12.40 -18.30
C LYS A 399 26.14 11.53 -17.36
N THR A 400 25.40 10.59 -17.93
CA THR A 400 24.67 9.57 -17.18
C THR A 400 25.62 8.77 -16.30
N ALA A 401 25.33 8.69 -15.01
CA ALA A 401 26.11 7.86 -14.09
C ALA A 401 25.84 6.39 -14.42
N ARG A 402 26.91 5.60 -14.58
CA ARG A 402 26.78 4.16 -14.76
C ARG A 402 26.55 3.52 -13.38
N PRO A 403 25.53 2.66 -13.23
CA PRO A 403 25.35 1.91 -11.99
C PRO A 403 26.51 0.92 -11.82
N MET A 404 26.86 0.69 -10.55
CA MET A 404 27.80 -0.35 -10.15
C MET A 404 27.05 -1.68 -10.02
N ASP A 405 27.63 -2.77 -10.52
CA ASP A 405 27.02 -4.10 -10.42
C ASP A 405 26.99 -4.61 -8.97
N PHE A 406 25.94 -5.35 -8.63
CA PHE A 406 25.82 -6.05 -7.35
C PHE A 406 26.52 -7.41 -7.42
N GLY A 407 27.34 -7.72 -6.42
CA GLY A 407 27.98 -9.03 -6.31
C GLY A 407 26.99 -10.12 -5.87
N PRO A 408 27.29 -11.41 -6.16
CA PRO A 408 26.48 -12.52 -5.65
C PRO A 408 26.55 -12.55 -4.12
N ASP A 409 25.39 -12.65 -3.46
CA ASP A 409 25.25 -12.70 -2.00
C ASP A 409 25.90 -11.53 -1.23
N GLU A 410 26.20 -10.43 -1.91
CA GLU A 410 26.89 -9.28 -1.33
C GLU A 410 26.02 -8.61 -0.26
N THR A 411 26.61 -8.29 0.90
CA THR A 411 25.90 -7.55 1.94
C THR A 411 25.84 -6.06 1.61
N LEU A 412 24.83 -5.36 2.13
CA LEU A 412 24.69 -3.92 1.98
C LEU A 412 25.96 -3.18 2.43
N THR A 413 26.53 -3.56 3.58
CA THR A 413 27.76 -2.95 4.09
C THR A 413 28.96 -3.20 3.18
N ALA A 414 29.10 -4.41 2.63
CA ALA A 414 30.19 -4.73 1.70
C ALA A 414 30.07 -3.92 0.39
N TRP A 415 28.85 -3.86 -0.17
CA TRP A 415 28.57 -3.08 -1.38
C TRP A 415 28.84 -1.59 -1.18
N LEU A 416 28.41 -1.01 -0.04
CA LEU A 416 28.67 0.40 0.28
C LEU A 416 30.16 0.71 0.38
N ARG A 417 30.95 -0.18 1.00
CA ARG A 417 32.41 -0.02 1.10
C ARG A 417 33.04 0.04 -0.30
N ARG A 418 32.66 -0.89 -1.18
CA ARG A 418 33.11 -0.92 -2.58
C ARG A 418 32.64 0.31 -3.37
N ALA A 419 31.43 0.80 -3.13
CA ALA A 419 30.90 2.01 -3.76
C ALA A 419 31.70 3.27 -3.35
N VAL A 420 32.12 3.35 -2.08
CA VAL A 420 33.02 4.42 -1.58
C VAL A 420 34.39 4.32 -2.23
N GLU A 421 35.01 3.15 -2.22
CA GLU A 421 36.37 2.91 -2.78
C GLU A 421 36.45 3.22 -4.28
N SER A 422 35.38 2.93 -5.02
CA SER A 422 35.29 3.21 -6.47
C SER A 422 34.87 4.63 -6.82
N ALA A 423 34.60 5.49 -5.81
CA ALA A 423 34.03 6.83 -5.99
C ALA A 423 32.77 6.83 -6.89
N SER A 424 31.95 5.77 -6.79
CA SER A 424 30.79 5.59 -7.65
C SER A 424 29.74 6.65 -7.38
N SER A 425 29.21 7.27 -8.44
CA SER A 425 28.22 8.35 -8.33
C SER A 425 26.81 7.82 -8.09
N TRP A 426 26.53 7.35 -6.88
CA TRP A 426 25.21 6.89 -6.43
C TRP A 426 24.61 7.84 -5.41
N THR A 427 23.27 7.83 -5.32
CA THR A 427 22.53 8.39 -4.19
C THR A 427 21.91 7.23 -3.41
N VAL A 428 22.15 7.16 -2.11
CA VAL A 428 21.69 6.07 -1.25
C VAL A 428 21.00 6.63 -0.02
N LEU A 429 19.77 6.19 0.22
CA LEU A 429 19.00 6.54 1.42
C LEU A 429 18.84 5.28 2.28
N ILE A 430 19.26 5.35 3.54
CA ILE A 430 19.26 4.23 4.49
C ILE A 430 18.55 4.64 5.78
N ALA A 431 17.33 4.15 5.97
CA ALA A 431 16.61 4.25 7.23
C ALA A 431 16.79 2.97 8.05
N GLY A 432 17.19 3.08 9.31
CA GLY A 432 17.17 1.95 10.25
C GLY A 432 15.74 1.52 10.58
N GLY A 433 14.81 2.48 10.58
CA GLY A 433 13.36 2.28 10.62
C GLY A 433 12.70 2.41 9.24
N ASP A 434 11.65 3.21 9.17
CA ASP A 434 10.85 3.39 7.94
C ASP A 434 11.39 4.50 7.04
N LEU A 435 11.19 4.34 5.71
CA LEU A 435 11.47 5.38 4.72
C LEU A 435 10.14 5.85 4.10
N PHE A 436 9.80 7.12 4.32
CA PHE A 436 8.59 7.76 3.80
C PHE A 436 8.93 8.79 2.74
N ILE A 437 8.25 8.73 1.59
CA ILE A 437 8.35 9.72 0.51
C ILE A 437 6.94 10.14 0.12
N SER A 438 6.50 11.27 0.67
CA SER A 438 5.21 11.90 0.35
C SER A 438 5.35 13.11 -0.58
N GLY A 439 6.54 13.72 -0.63
CA GLY A 439 6.91 14.79 -1.56
C GLY A 439 7.57 14.28 -2.83
N SER A 440 8.65 14.92 -3.28
CA SER A 440 9.40 14.54 -4.49
C SER A 440 10.84 14.17 -4.15
N LEU A 441 11.29 12.99 -4.61
CA LEU A 441 12.69 12.59 -4.64
C LEU A 441 13.13 12.49 -6.11
N GLU A 442 14.00 13.40 -6.57
CA GLU A 442 14.48 13.41 -7.96
C GLU A 442 16.00 13.39 -7.99
N VAL A 443 16.58 12.31 -8.52
CA VAL A 443 18.04 12.23 -8.67
C VAL A 443 18.43 11.85 -10.09
N ASP A 444 19.51 12.42 -10.59
CA ASP A 444 20.08 12.05 -11.89
C ASP A 444 21.20 10.99 -11.80
N THR A 445 21.30 10.33 -10.65
CA THR A 445 22.21 9.21 -10.41
C THR A 445 21.44 7.91 -10.18
N PRO A 446 22.10 6.74 -10.27
CA PRO A 446 21.64 5.54 -9.61
C PRO A 446 21.14 5.80 -8.18
N LEU A 447 19.94 5.30 -7.86
CA LEU A 447 19.26 5.51 -6.58
C LEU A 447 19.03 4.18 -5.89
N LEU A 448 19.55 4.02 -4.67
CA LEU A 448 19.26 2.87 -3.82
C LEU A 448 18.48 3.32 -2.57
N LEU A 449 17.29 2.75 -2.38
CA LEU A 449 16.46 2.98 -1.20
C LEU A 449 16.49 1.77 -0.26
N VAL A 450 16.84 2.00 1.00
CA VAL A 450 16.97 0.97 2.03
C VAL A 450 16.18 1.38 3.27
N ALA A 451 15.39 0.44 3.81
CA ALA A 451 14.71 0.61 5.09
C ALA A 451 14.78 -0.68 5.93
N GLY A 452 15.14 -0.57 7.20
CA GLY A 452 15.01 -1.66 8.16
C GLY A 452 13.56 -2.00 8.47
N GLY A 453 12.66 -1.02 8.39
CA GLY A 453 11.20 -1.13 8.41
C GLY A 453 10.60 -1.28 7.00
N ALA A 454 9.68 -0.44 6.58
CA ALA A 454 9.14 -0.46 5.21
C ALA A 454 9.41 0.84 4.44
N ILE A 455 9.50 0.70 3.11
CA ILE A 455 9.62 1.80 2.16
C ILE A 455 8.20 2.17 1.68
N ARG A 456 7.79 3.42 1.88
CA ARG A 456 6.46 3.93 1.54
C ARG A 456 6.56 5.18 0.67
N VAL A 457 6.06 5.06 -0.55
CA VAL A 457 6.09 6.15 -1.54
C VAL A 457 4.66 6.52 -1.95
N SER A 458 4.15 7.62 -1.40
CA SER A 458 2.88 8.25 -1.80
C SER A 458 3.08 9.47 -2.70
N GLY A 459 4.28 10.05 -2.70
CA GLY A 459 4.71 11.13 -3.58
C GLY A 459 5.30 10.63 -4.90
N SER A 460 6.43 11.19 -5.33
CA SER A 460 7.23 10.71 -6.46
C SER A 460 8.66 10.37 -6.03
N ALA A 461 9.21 9.30 -6.59
CA ALA A 461 10.62 8.97 -6.50
C ALA A 461 11.11 8.60 -7.91
N SER A 462 12.00 9.40 -8.47
CA SER A 462 12.55 9.22 -9.81
C SER A 462 14.07 9.21 -9.78
N ALA A 463 14.61 8.32 -10.61
CA ALA A 463 16.02 8.23 -10.94
C ALA A 463 16.16 8.20 -12.47
N GLN A 464 17.38 8.00 -12.98
CA GLN A 464 17.54 7.63 -14.39
C GLN A 464 16.79 6.33 -14.69
N ARG A 465 16.30 6.18 -15.92
CA ARG A 465 15.48 5.03 -16.34
C ARG A 465 16.17 3.71 -16.00
N ARG A 466 15.47 2.79 -15.31
CA ARG A 466 16.00 1.51 -14.81
C ARG A 466 17.17 1.65 -13.82
N GLN A 467 17.28 2.80 -13.13
CA GLN A 467 18.31 3.05 -12.13
C GLN A 467 17.75 3.40 -10.74
N LEU A 468 16.59 2.86 -10.42
CA LEU A 468 16.02 2.88 -9.07
C LEU A 468 16.01 1.47 -8.51
N TRP A 469 16.65 1.27 -7.37
CA TRP A 469 16.69 0.00 -6.66
C TRP A 469 16.10 0.11 -5.26
N LEU A 470 15.38 -0.94 -4.88
CA LEU A 470 14.79 -1.10 -3.56
C LEU A 470 15.43 -2.30 -2.89
N LEU A 471 15.84 -2.14 -1.64
CA LEU A 471 16.34 -3.24 -0.82
C LEU A 471 15.34 -3.53 0.30
N LYS A 472 14.25 -4.28 0.01
CA LYS A 472 13.34 -5.03 0.93
C LYS A 472 11.88 -5.14 0.41
N ASP A 473 11.09 -5.99 1.09
CA ASP A 473 9.61 -5.99 1.18
C ASP A 473 9.06 -4.60 1.56
N GLY A 474 8.54 -3.88 0.57
CA GLY A 474 8.02 -2.54 0.69
C GLY A 474 7.77 -1.95 -0.69
N GLY A 475 6.88 -0.97 -0.78
CA GLY A 475 6.43 -0.40 -2.04
C GLY A 475 5.31 0.61 -1.85
N GLY A 476 5.09 1.45 -2.85
CA GLY A 476 4.03 2.45 -2.87
C GLY A 476 3.41 2.55 -4.25
N LEU A 477 2.19 3.09 -4.33
CA LEU A 477 1.38 3.20 -5.56
C LEU A 477 2.04 4.05 -6.69
N ARG A 478 3.14 4.74 -6.38
CA ARG A 478 3.81 5.74 -7.24
C ARG A 478 5.33 5.55 -7.36
N LEU A 479 5.84 4.34 -7.18
CA LEU A 479 7.21 4.01 -7.58
C LEU A 479 7.33 3.98 -9.12
N ASP A 480 8.50 4.34 -9.64
CA ASP A 480 8.84 4.12 -11.06
C ASP A 480 8.61 2.63 -11.40
N PRO A 481 7.84 2.30 -12.46
CA PRO A 481 7.59 0.91 -12.84
C PRO A 481 8.85 0.15 -13.26
N THR A 482 9.96 0.86 -13.53
CA THR A 482 11.28 0.29 -13.80
C THR A 482 12.13 0.09 -12.56
N ALA A 483 11.61 0.40 -11.36
CA ALA A 483 12.29 0.09 -10.11
C ALA A 483 12.55 -1.41 -9.99
N SER A 484 13.77 -1.77 -9.60
CA SER A 484 14.21 -3.15 -9.46
C SER A 484 14.52 -3.48 -7.99
N VAL A 485 14.44 -4.75 -7.63
CA VAL A 485 14.90 -5.20 -6.31
C VAL A 485 16.43 -5.38 -6.37
N ALA A 486 17.16 -4.74 -5.46
CA ALA A 486 18.60 -4.96 -5.36
C ALA A 486 18.88 -6.37 -4.80
N PRO A 487 19.72 -7.20 -5.44
CA PRO A 487 20.09 -8.53 -4.96
C PRO A 487 21.13 -8.46 -3.83
N LEU A 488 20.98 -7.51 -2.90
CA LEU A 488 21.85 -7.36 -1.74
C LEU A 488 21.24 -8.05 -0.52
N ARG A 489 22.10 -8.54 0.39
CA ARG A 489 21.69 -9.00 1.71
C ARG A 489 21.79 -7.86 2.71
N MET A 490 20.74 -7.64 3.49
CA MET A 490 20.80 -6.68 4.59
C MET A 490 21.39 -7.37 5.82
N ASP A 491 22.62 -7.01 6.16
CA ASP A 491 23.32 -7.44 7.36
C ASP A 491 22.90 -6.62 8.59
N ALA A 492 22.79 -7.29 9.74
CA ALA A 492 22.57 -6.66 11.03
C ALA A 492 23.89 -6.12 11.60
N PRO A 493 23.88 -5.05 12.42
CA PRO A 493 25.11 -4.57 13.04
C PRO A 493 25.66 -5.62 14.01
N GLU A 494 26.98 -5.77 14.08
CA GLU A 494 27.61 -6.64 15.08
C GLU A 494 27.48 -6.08 16.50
N ARG A 495 27.49 -4.75 16.63
CA ARG A 495 27.38 -4.02 17.89
C ARG A 495 26.26 -2.99 17.82
N ASN A 496 25.57 -2.77 18.93
CA ASN A 496 24.48 -1.81 19.02
C ASN A 496 24.99 -0.40 18.68
N PRO A 497 24.53 0.21 17.56
CA PRO A 497 25.02 1.50 17.10
C PRO A 497 24.21 2.67 17.67
N LEU A 498 23.11 2.41 18.39
CA LEU A 498 22.12 3.43 18.74
C LEU A 498 22.67 4.44 19.74
N VAL A 499 22.33 5.70 19.51
CA VAL A 499 22.61 6.81 20.44
C VAL A 499 21.36 7.36 21.12
N ALA A 500 20.17 6.91 20.68
CA ALA A 500 18.88 7.24 21.28
C ALA A 500 17.94 6.02 21.21
N PRO A 501 16.97 5.89 22.13
CA PRO A 501 16.00 4.80 22.08
C PRO A 501 15.18 4.86 20.78
N LEU A 502 14.89 3.70 20.20
CA LEU A 502 14.05 3.59 19.00
C LEU A 502 12.89 2.63 19.23
N VAL A 503 11.69 3.05 18.83
CA VAL A 503 10.48 2.21 18.89
C VAL A 503 10.13 1.70 17.50
N PHE A 504 10.03 0.39 17.37
CA PHE A 504 9.55 -0.29 16.16
C PHE A 504 8.20 -0.91 16.43
N SER A 505 7.21 -0.63 15.59
CA SER A 505 5.84 -1.04 15.84
C SER A 505 5.28 -1.88 14.70
N VAL A 506 4.41 -2.83 15.01
CA VAL A 506 3.59 -3.54 14.02
C VAL A 506 2.17 -3.67 14.54
N SER A 507 1.19 -3.54 13.63
CA SER A 507 -0.21 -3.81 13.95
C SER A 507 -0.64 -5.11 13.29
N SER A 508 -1.52 -5.86 13.97
CA SER A 508 -2.24 -6.96 13.34
C SER A 508 -3.45 -6.45 12.55
N ALA A 509 -3.99 -7.32 11.71
CA ALA A 509 -5.35 -7.33 11.23
C ALA A 509 -6.30 -7.64 12.40
N LEU A 510 -7.59 -7.78 12.10
CA LEU A 510 -8.60 -8.10 13.11
C LEU A 510 -8.37 -9.50 13.70
N VAL A 511 -8.50 -9.60 15.03
CA VAL A 511 -8.29 -10.81 15.83
C VAL A 511 -9.46 -11.00 16.82
N PRO A 512 -10.08 -12.19 16.94
CA PRO A 512 -9.88 -13.29 16.01
C PRO A 512 -10.33 -12.85 14.61
N PRO A 513 -9.71 -13.37 13.55
CA PRO A 513 -10.13 -13.11 12.18
C PRO A 513 -11.58 -13.57 11.90
N TRP A 514 -12.11 -14.48 12.72
CA TRP A 514 -13.47 -15.03 12.62
C TRP A 514 -14.05 -15.28 14.02
N GLY A 515 -15.37 -15.46 14.10
CA GLY A 515 -16.08 -15.77 15.34
C GLY A 515 -16.62 -14.54 16.08
N ARG A 516 -17.68 -14.74 16.85
CA ARG A 516 -18.31 -13.68 17.64
C ARG A 516 -17.61 -13.54 18.98
N VAL A 517 -16.90 -12.43 19.17
CA VAL A 517 -16.37 -12.05 20.48
C VAL A 517 -17.40 -11.19 21.20
N GLU A 518 -17.86 -11.61 22.37
CA GLU A 518 -18.72 -10.75 23.19
C GLU A 518 -17.92 -9.86 24.12
N ARG A 519 -16.92 -10.45 24.79
CA ARG A 519 -16.10 -9.74 25.76
C ARG A 519 -14.71 -10.34 25.82
N TRP A 520 -13.68 -9.50 25.81
CA TRP A 520 -12.31 -9.97 26.00
C TRP A 520 -12.00 -10.27 27.47
N LEU A 521 -11.38 -11.42 27.72
CA LEU A 521 -11.06 -11.96 29.04
C LEU A 521 -9.60 -11.83 29.42
N SER A 522 -8.61 -12.02 28.56
CA SER A 522 -7.21 -11.74 28.92
C SER A 522 -6.33 -11.64 27.69
N GLY A 523 -5.17 -11.03 27.86
CA GLY A 523 -4.09 -11.03 26.89
C GLY A 523 -2.80 -11.34 27.63
N GLU A 524 -2.10 -12.37 27.19
CA GLU A 524 -0.75 -12.72 27.63
C GLU A 524 0.15 -12.64 26.40
N ALA A 525 1.37 -12.16 26.57
CA ALA A 525 2.37 -12.17 25.52
C ALA A 525 3.70 -12.60 26.14
N GLY A 526 4.53 -13.22 25.32
CA GLY A 526 5.88 -13.63 25.70
C GLY A 526 6.87 -13.29 24.60
N GLY A 527 8.11 -13.05 25.01
CA GLY A 527 9.16 -12.60 24.13
C GLY A 527 10.49 -12.42 24.85
N HIS A 528 11.51 -12.07 24.10
CA HIS A 528 12.85 -11.75 24.61
C HIS A 528 13.04 -10.23 24.63
N ALA A 529 13.44 -9.67 25.78
CA ALA A 529 13.61 -8.23 25.92
C ALA A 529 14.94 -7.73 25.30
N GLY A 530 15.95 -8.59 25.24
CA GLY A 530 17.30 -8.22 24.77
C GLY A 530 17.82 -6.93 25.40
N GLN A 531 18.26 -6.00 24.56
CA GLN A 531 18.72 -4.65 24.90
C GLN A 531 17.58 -3.64 24.80
N GLY A 532 16.45 -3.94 25.42
CA GLY A 532 15.27 -3.12 25.26
C GLY A 532 14.08 -3.61 26.06
N ALA A 533 12.90 -3.30 25.54
CA ALA A 533 11.63 -3.76 26.06
C ALA A 533 10.65 -4.00 24.90
N TRP A 534 9.60 -4.76 25.16
CA TRP A 534 8.48 -4.91 24.25
C TRP A 534 7.16 -4.74 24.99
N SER A 535 6.12 -4.33 24.27
CA SER A 535 4.76 -4.23 24.80
C SER A 535 3.74 -4.64 23.74
N VAL A 536 2.61 -5.17 24.20
CA VAL A 536 1.48 -5.54 23.34
C VAL A 536 0.25 -4.79 23.82
N ARG A 537 -0.34 -4.01 22.93
CA ARG A 537 -1.54 -3.20 23.17
C ARG A 537 -2.68 -3.66 22.28
N TYR A 538 -3.90 -3.42 22.75
CA TYR A 538 -5.12 -3.96 22.17
C TYR A 538 -6.06 -2.81 21.81
N GLY A 539 -6.59 -2.79 20.59
CA GLY A 539 -7.47 -1.71 20.14
C GLY A 539 -8.68 -2.24 19.39
N GLN A 540 -9.85 -1.67 19.64
CA GLN A 540 -11.06 -1.93 18.85
C GLN A 540 -11.32 -0.78 17.88
N ARG A 541 -11.77 -1.13 16.67
CA ARG A 541 -12.01 -0.15 15.61
C ARG A 541 -13.42 0.43 15.76
N SER A 542 -13.53 1.74 15.87
CA SER A 542 -14.80 2.45 15.72
C SER A 542 -15.32 2.30 14.29
N ALA A 543 -16.65 2.28 14.11
CA ALA A 543 -17.25 2.21 12.78
C ALA A 543 -16.72 3.35 11.88
N GLY A 544 -16.13 3.00 10.74
CA GLY A 544 -15.59 3.97 9.77
C GLY A 544 -14.12 4.39 9.98
N ALA A 545 -13.50 4.11 11.12
CA ALA A 545 -12.08 4.41 11.33
C ALA A 545 -11.20 3.33 10.67
N PRO A 546 -10.05 3.68 10.07
CA PRO A 546 -9.10 2.70 9.54
C PRO A 546 -8.32 1.97 10.65
N TRP A 547 -8.24 2.56 11.86
CA TRP A 547 -7.48 2.05 13.02
C TRP A 547 -8.26 2.25 14.32
N PRO A 548 -7.94 1.49 15.39
CA PRO A 548 -8.35 1.84 16.74
C PRO A 548 -7.81 3.22 17.13
N GLU A 549 -8.72 4.10 17.57
CA GLU A 549 -8.36 5.41 18.15
C GLU A 549 -7.82 5.25 19.58
N HIS A 550 -8.25 4.20 20.27
CA HIS A 550 -7.85 3.87 21.63
C HIS A 550 -7.14 2.52 21.68
N TRP A 551 -6.04 2.49 22.44
CA TRP A 551 -5.22 1.32 22.70
C TRP A 551 -5.16 1.08 24.20
N ALA A 552 -5.53 -0.12 24.63
CA ALA A 552 -5.46 -0.57 26.00
C ALA A 552 -4.26 -1.50 26.21
N GLU A 553 -3.65 -1.44 27.39
CA GLU A 553 -2.60 -2.39 27.81
C GLU A 553 -3.16 -3.80 28.09
N HIS A 554 -4.46 -3.91 28.32
CA HIS A 554 -5.11 -5.18 28.60
C HIS A 554 -6.45 -5.25 27.86
N PRO A 555 -6.78 -6.37 27.19
CA PRO A 555 -7.95 -6.41 26.31
C PRO A 555 -9.28 -6.36 27.09
N ARG A 556 -9.28 -6.68 28.40
CA ARG A 556 -10.45 -6.48 29.30
C ARG A 556 -10.92 -5.03 29.42
N ALA A 557 -10.05 -4.06 29.17
CA ALA A 557 -10.42 -2.65 29.23
C ALA A 557 -11.25 -2.20 28.01
N LEU A 558 -11.36 -3.05 26.99
CA LEU A 558 -12.19 -2.82 25.82
C LEU A 558 -13.64 -3.18 26.14
N THR A 559 -14.55 -2.23 25.93
CA THR A 559 -15.98 -2.38 26.29
C THR A 559 -16.86 -2.89 25.15
N GLY A 560 -16.30 -3.06 23.94
CA GLY A 560 -17.05 -3.48 22.76
C GLY A 560 -17.02 -4.99 22.51
N ALA A 561 -18.09 -5.50 21.92
CA ALA A 561 -18.07 -6.81 21.25
C ALA A 561 -17.30 -6.71 19.93
N GLY A 562 -16.76 -7.84 19.47
CA GLY A 562 -16.05 -7.97 18.19
C GLY A 562 -14.54 -8.08 18.30
N GLY A 563 -13.91 -8.31 17.15
CA GLY A 563 -12.47 -8.47 17.05
C GLY A 563 -11.69 -7.22 17.46
N LEU A 564 -10.44 -7.40 17.85
CA LEU A 564 -9.47 -6.36 18.17
C LEU A 564 -8.31 -6.36 17.18
N HIS A 565 -7.56 -5.27 17.15
CA HIS A 565 -6.23 -5.20 16.58
C HIS A 565 -5.20 -5.29 17.70
N LEU A 566 -4.10 -5.98 17.42
CA LEU A 566 -2.91 -5.98 18.25
C LEU A 566 -1.95 -4.93 17.74
N ARG A 567 -1.31 -4.21 18.64
CA ARG A 567 -0.14 -3.38 18.37
C ARG A 567 0.99 -3.92 19.21
N VAL A 568 2.08 -4.30 18.55
CA VAL A 568 3.32 -4.73 19.22
C VAL A 568 4.34 -3.63 19.03
N ASP A 569 4.86 -3.10 20.13
CA ASP A 569 5.94 -2.10 20.14
C ASP A 569 7.21 -2.74 20.70
N LEU A 570 8.29 -2.69 19.94
CA LEU A 570 9.63 -3.15 20.29
C LEU A 570 10.53 -1.93 20.48
N THR A 571 10.97 -1.66 21.71
CA THR A 571 11.81 -0.51 22.06
C THR A 571 13.24 -0.98 22.24
N VAL A 572 14.18 -0.50 21.42
CA VAL A 572 15.61 -0.79 21.57
C VAL A 572 16.27 0.36 22.29
N GLU A 573 17.01 0.04 23.36
CA GLU A 573 17.77 1.01 24.13
C GLU A 573 19.18 1.19 23.55
N PRO A 574 19.78 2.39 23.69
CA PRO A 574 21.19 2.62 23.40
C PRO A 574 22.07 1.73 24.28
N ALA A 575 22.89 0.88 23.65
CA ALA A 575 23.89 0.08 24.35
C ALA A 575 25.22 0.06 23.58
N PRO A 576 25.83 1.24 23.36
CA PRO A 576 26.97 1.39 22.45
C PRO A 576 28.08 0.41 22.80
N GLY A 577 28.50 -0.36 21.80
CA GLY A 577 29.59 -1.33 21.91
C GLY A 577 29.22 -2.73 22.40
N ARG A 578 28.01 -2.94 22.93
CA ARG A 578 27.48 -4.30 23.21
C ARG A 578 27.07 -5.00 21.93
N ALA A 579 27.08 -6.34 21.91
CA ALA A 579 26.61 -7.13 20.77
C ALA A 579 25.14 -6.77 20.45
N TRP A 580 24.76 -6.70 19.18
CA TRP A 580 23.38 -6.38 18.81
C TRP A 580 22.41 -7.49 19.23
N ASP A 581 21.48 -7.16 20.13
CA ASP A 581 20.48 -8.10 20.67
C ASP A 581 19.15 -7.36 20.89
N PRO A 582 18.36 -7.09 19.83
CA PRO A 582 17.12 -6.34 19.94
C PRO A 582 16.00 -7.17 20.57
N PRO A 583 14.97 -6.53 21.18
CA PRO A 583 13.77 -7.22 21.65
C PRO A 583 13.02 -7.93 20.52
N GLU A 584 12.37 -9.04 20.86
CA GLU A 584 11.44 -9.80 20.01
C GLU A 584 10.23 -10.29 20.80
N VAL A 585 9.11 -10.52 20.11
CA VAL A 585 7.89 -11.14 20.67
C VAL A 585 7.67 -12.49 20.00
N ASP A 586 7.55 -13.54 20.80
CA ASP A 586 7.38 -14.93 20.38
C ASP A 586 5.91 -15.32 20.21
N TYR A 587 5.05 -14.83 21.10
CA TYR A 587 3.63 -15.20 21.05
C TYR A 587 2.75 -14.13 21.66
N VAL A 588 1.50 -14.11 21.19
CA VAL A 588 0.38 -13.41 21.83
C VAL A 588 -0.74 -14.42 22.03
N HIS A 589 -1.20 -14.52 23.27
CA HIS A 589 -2.22 -15.43 23.71
C HIS A 589 -3.40 -14.61 24.24
N LEU A 590 -4.54 -14.69 23.56
CA LEU A 590 -5.74 -13.92 23.88
C LEU A 590 -6.84 -14.82 24.42
N ARG A 591 -7.73 -14.28 25.24
CA ARG A 591 -8.91 -14.98 25.75
C ARG A 591 -10.17 -14.13 25.64
N TRP A 592 -11.35 -14.70 25.33
CA TRP A 592 -12.63 -13.97 25.21
C TRP A 592 -13.89 -14.81 25.49
N ALA A 593 -14.96 -14.22 26.00
CA ALA A 593 -16.25 -14.89 26.15
C ALA A 593 -17.05 -14.86 24.85
N THR A 594 -17.83 -15.92 24.63
CA THR A 594 -18.83 -16.07 23.57
C THR A 594 -20.22 -16.28 24.19
N ALA A 595 -21.29 -15.91 23.46
CA ALA A 595 -22.69 -15.85 23.93
C ALA A 595 -23.23 -17.10 24.63
N ASN A 596 -22.66 -18.27 24.34
CA ASN A 596 -23.25 -19.55 24.73
C ASN A 596 -22.77 -20.08 26.09
N ARG A 597 -21.82 -19.40 26.77
CA ARG A 597 -21.19 -19.96 27.98
C ARG A 597 -21.97 -19.71 29.28
N GLU A 598 -22.63 -18.57 29.44
CA GLU A 598 -23.36 -18.26 30.69
C GLU A 598 -24.63 -19.11 30.87
N GLU A 599 -25.31 -19.53 29.79
CA GLU A 599 -26.47 -20.44 29.89
C GLU A 599 -26.08 -21.88 30.23
N ALA A 600 -24.85 -22.31 29.89
CA ALA A 600 -24.36 -23.66 30.16
C ALA A 600 -23.84 -23.81 31.61
N GLU A 601 -23.11 -22.82 32.14
CA GLU A 601 -22.63 -22.82 33.53
C GLU A 601 -23.74 -22.48 34.55
N SER A 602 -24.82 -21.80 34.12
CA SER A 602 -26.02 -21.56 34.95
C SER A 602 -26.95 -22.78 35.09
N ARG A 603 -26.70 -23.88 34.37
CA ARG A 603 -27.56 -25.07 34.32
C ARG A 603 -27.02 -26.27 35.11
N ASP A 604 -26.24 -26.04 36.16
CA ASP A 604 -25.98 -27.05 37.19
C ASP A 604 -26.85 -26.78 38.44
N PRO A 605 -28.13 -27.19 38.46
CA PRO A 605 -28.84 -27.37 39.72
C PRO A 605 -28.37 -28.71 40.28
N GLY A 606 -27.79 -28.69 41.47
CA GLY A 606 -27.42 -29.89 42.21
C GLY A 606 -28.50 -30.96 42.09
N VAL A 607 -28.20 -32.01 41.33
CA VAL A 607 -28.93 -33.27 41.43
C VAL A 607 -28.35 -33.96 42.66
N GLU A 608 -29.01 -33.72 43.79
CA GLU A 608 -28.98 -34.60 44.95
C GLU A 608 -29.19 -36.04 44.47
N TYR A 609 -28.17 -36.88 44.58
CA TYR A 609 -28.35 -38.32 44.59
C TYR A 609 -29.02 -38.68 45.92
N ASP A 610 -30.33 -38.92 45.88
CA ASP A 610 -31.09 -39.52 46.98
C ASP A 610 -30.81 -41.04 46.98
N ASP A 611 -30.10 -41.51 48.01
CA ASP A 611 -29.87 -42.92 48.31
C ASP A 611 -31.19 -43.56 48.80
N ARG A 612 -31.83 -44.39 47.96
CA ARG A 612 -32.78 -45.43 48.38
C ARG A 612 -32.68 -46.69 47.56
#